data_AF-A0AAN6VDY5-F1
#
_entry.id   AF-A0AAN6VDY5-F1
#
_cell.length_a   1.000
_cell.length_b   1.000
_cell.length_c   1.000
_cell.angle_alpha   90.00
_cell.angle_beta   90.00
_cell.angle_gamma   90.00
#
_symmetry.space_group_name_H-M   'P 1'
#
loop_
_entity.id
_entity.type
_entity.pdbx_description
1 polymer ?
#
loop_
_entity_poly.entity_id
_entity_poly.type
_entity_poly.pdbx_seq_one_letter_code
_entity_poly.pdbx_strand_id
1 'polypeptide(L)'
;MASTGSMTMTGLRAAVSLIALAATAQALPHKREAAPYTRDGCFVDNLNGQRLLDSTHYAADAMTVESCAAHCSGYKYFGLEFGRECYCADSHSGVAVDDSDCSFPCSGDSTEKCGANDRLDVYTNNLYSPRKPATLEAPYLGCFVDQGARALPDNLLGADDMTAQKCADHCANFSYFGIEFGRECWCANSPPKTPAAESECSFGCAGDDTQLCGAGNRINVWGAPLPSPETVGTHEYLGCFTDKRDQRSLRGPVTYDPAMTLEKCAAACGDYTYFGVEVGSQCYCGTILESSAEERPQAECSARCGGEYNSVCGDADRLNVYVSAACKEDPANVPSVAGFTYKSCWADNLAGRVLTGKELRSDSMTVETCADFCQGFQYFGLEYSRECYCGNELVGAAAPEDECSEICRGDATQWCGAPDRLNIYEAPAPTTTASPTITDAPELPTVTVTLPGDAPEVTTV
;
A
#
# COMPACT_ATOMS: atom_id res chain seq x y z
N MET A 1 -37.33 -88.66 -66.42
CA MET A 1 -38.53 -88.23 -65.69
C MET A 1 -38.30 -86.80 -65.21
N ALA A 2 -39.38 -86.01 -65.24
CA ALA A 2 -39.45 -84.56 -65.18
C ALA A 2 -38.73 -83.88 -63.99
N SER A 3 -38.17 -82.69 -64.20
CA SER A 3 -38.88 -81.44 -63.85
C SER A 3 -38.07 -80.23 -64.29
N THR A 4 -38.73 -79.38 -65.08
CA THR A 4 -38.27 -78.10 -65.61
C THR A 4 -38.50 -76.99 -64.60
N GLY A 5 -37.47 -76.21 -64.27
CA GLY A 5 -37.57 -74.93 -63.55
C GLY A 5 -36.80 -73.87 -64.31
N SER A 6 -37.51 -72.86 -64.80
CA SER A 6 -37.04 -71.74 -65.62
C SER A 6 -36.79 -70.49 -64.76
N MET A 7 -36.07 -69.52 -65.33
CA MET A 7 -35.83 -68.13 -64.90
C MET A 7 -34.67 -67.92 -63.89
N THR A 8 -33.74 -66.97 -64.05
CA THR A 8 -33.55 -65.90 -65.05
C THR A 8 -32.09 -65.41 -65.01
N MET A 9 -31.60 -65.12 -66.22
CA MET A 9 -30.46 -64.34 -66.68
C MET A 9 -29.40 -63.71 -65.74
N THR A 10 -28.17 -63.86 -66.26
CA THR A 10 -27.02 -62.95 -66.27
C THR A 10 -26.09 -62.92 -65.04
N GLY A 11 -25.20 -63.91 -65.00
CA GLY A 11 -23.94 -63.83 -64.26
C GLY A 11 -22.92 -62.97 -65.01
N LEU A 12 -22.48 -61.91 -64.34
CA LEU A 12 -21.44 -60.97 -64.75
C LEU A 12 -20.07 -61.68 -64.75
N ARG A 13 -19.37 -61.67 -65.88
CA ARG A 13 -18.00 -62.19 -66.02
C ARG A 13 -16.99 -61.22 -65.40
N ALA A 14 -16.04 -61.82 -64.69
CA ALA A 14 -14.97 -61.20 -63.92
C ALA A 14 -14.06 -60.27 -64.74
N ALA A 15 -13.71 -59.14 -64.15
CA ALA A 15 -12.49 -58.40 -64.42
C ALA A 15 -11.62 -58.44 -63.16
N VAL A 16 -10.44 -59.03 -63.28
CA VAL A 16 -9.38 -58.98 -62.27
C VAL A 16 -8.89 -57.54 -62.21
N SER A 17 -9.10 -56.87 -61.06
CA SER A 17 -8.47 -55.59 -60.76
C SER A 17 -7.50 -55.80 -59.61
N LEU A 18 -6.21 -55.65 -59.88
CA LEU A 18 -5.16 -55.58 -58.86
C LEU A 18 -5.42 -54.32 -58.02
N ILE A 19 -5.97 -54.49 -56.82
CA ILE A 19 -5.98 -53.44 -55.81
C ILE A 19 -4.61 -53.48 -55.13
N ALA A 20 -3.73 -52.55 -55.51
CA ALA A 20 -2.56 -52.22 -54.70
C ALA A 20 -3.08 -51.62 -53.38
N LEU A 21 -2.88 -52.30 -52.26
CA LEU A 21 -2.99 -51.66 -50.94
C LEU A 21 -1.81 -50.68 -50.82
N ALA A 22 -2.06 -49.41 -51.11
CA ALA A 22 -1.23 -48.34 -50.59
C ALA A 22 -1.44 -48.33 -49.08
N ALA A 23 -0.47 -48.85 -48.33
CA ALA A 23 -0.37 -48.55 -46.91
C ALA A 23 -0.17 -47.04 -46.80
N THR A 24 -1.20 -46.31 -46.39
CA THR A 24 -1.02 -44.94 -45.94
C THR A 24 -0.07 -45.00 -44.75
N ALA A 25 1.09 -44.33 -44.87
CA ALA A 25 1.96 -44.10 -43.73
C ALA A 25 1.16 -43.26 -42.73
N GLN A 26 0.56 -43.92 -41.73
CA GLN A 26 -0.11 -43.24 -40.65
C GLN A 26 0.98 -42.51 -39.85
N ALA A 27 0.91 -41.18 -39.80
CA ALA A 27 1.78 -40.41 -38.94
C ALA A 27 1.64 -40.93 -37.51
N LEU A 28 2.77 -41.19 -36.84
CA LEU A 28 2.78 -41.59 -35.44
C LEU A 28 1.98 -40.57 -34.61
N PRO A 29 1.07 -41.02 -33.73
CA PRO A 29 0.21 -40.12 -32.99
C PRO A 29 0.97 -39.41 -31.87
N HIS A 30 0.67 -38.13 -31.67
CA HIS A 30 0.97 -37.48 -30.39
C HIS A 30 0.08 -38.05 -29.29
N LYS A 31 0.64 -38.26 -28.10
CA LYS A 31 -0.15 -38.66 -26.93
C LYS A 31 -1.00 -37.48 -26.47
N ARG A 32 -2.29 -37.46 -26.81
CA ARG A 32 -3.17 -36.31 -26.54
C ARG A 32 -3.71 -36.29 -25.11
N GLU A 33 -4.02 -37.45 -24.54
CA GLU A 33 -4.60 -37.58 -23.20
C GLU A 33 -3.99 -38.78 -22.49
N ALA A 34 -3.28 -38.50 -21.39
CA ALA A 34 -2.88 -39.52 -20.43
C ALA A 34 -2.96 -38.87 -19.06
N ALA A 35 -4.00 -39.21 -18.29
CA ALA A 35 -4.12 -38.71 -16.93
C ALA A 35 -2.81 -39.04 -16.17
N PRO A 36 -2.14 -38.04 -15.56
CA PRO A 36 -2.66 -36.74 -15.14
C PRO A 36 -2.42 -35.51 -16.04
N TYR A 37 -2.01 -35.64 -17.30
CA TYR A 37 -1.60 -34.50 -18.14
C TYR A 37 -2.35 -34.41 -19.48
N THR A 38 -2.37 -33.20 -20.03
CA THR A 38 -2.97 -32.87 -21.34
C THR A 38 -1.91 -32.24 -22.23
N ARG A 39 -1.85 -32.63 -23.50
CA ARG A 39 -0.92 -32.03 -24.46
C ARG A 39 -1.36 -30.61 -24.83
N ASP A 40 -0.45 -29.65 -24.72
CA ASP A 40 -0.66 -28.27 -25.12
C ASP A 40 -0.44 -28.07 -26.63
N GLY A 41 0.62 -28.68 -27.18
CA GLY A 41 0.98 -28.51 -28.59
C GLY A 41 2.49 -28.59 -28.85
N CYS A 42 2.87 -28.33 -30.10
CA CYS A 42 4.25 -28.16 -30.50
C CYS A 42 4.66 -26.68 -30.44
N PHE A 43 5.79 -26.38 -29.81
CA PHE A 43 6.26 -25.00 -29.61
C PHE A 43 7.72 -24.84 -30.06
N VAL A 44 8.08 -23.62 -30.49
CA VAL A 44 9.49 -23.26 -30.71
C VAL A 44 10.23 -23.28 -29.39
N ASP A 45 11.35 -24.01 -29.35
CA ASP A 45 12.32 -23.95 -28.24
C ASP A 45 13.57 -23.15 -28.65
N ASN A 46 14.42 -22.79 -27.69
CA ASN A 46 15.68 -22.07 -27.89
C ASN A 46 15.55 -20.72 -28.63
N LEU A 47 14.39 -20.06 -28.54
CA LEU A 47 14.16 -18.79 -29.21
C LEU A 47 15.13 -17.74 -28.67
N ASN A 48 16.01 -17.23 -29.54
CA ASN A 48 17.10 -16.31 -29.17
C ASN A 48 18.06 -16.86 -28.10
N GLY A 49 18.23 -18.18 -28.02
CA GLY A 49 19.10 -18.83 -27.03
C GLY A 49 18.47 -19.00 -25.64
N GLN A 50 17.15 -18.77 -25.51
CA GLN A 50 16.40 -19.03 -24.28
C GLN A 50 15.54 -20.28 -24.45
N ARG A 51 15.66 -21.21 -23.49
CA ARG A 51 14.81 -22.39 -23.40
C ARG A 51 13.39 -21.98 -23.03
N LEU A 52 12.40 -22.63 -23.64
CA LEU A 52 10.98 -22.41 -23.36
C LEU A 52 10.59 -22.89 -21.96
N LEU A 53 11.07 -24.06 -21.58
CA LEU A 53 10.91 -24.62 -20.23
C LEU A 53 12.29 -24.73 -19.58
N ASP A 54 12.55 -23.89 -18.58
CA ASP A 54 13.90 -23.58 -18.10
C ASP A 54 14.16 -23.92 -16.62
N SER A 55 13.22 -24.61 -15.96
CA SER A 55 13.32 -24.85 -14.51
C SER A 55 14.21 -26.04 -14.17
N THR A 56 13.94 -27.23 -14.71
CA THR A 56 14.81 -28.40 -14.60
C THR A 56 14.73 -29.27 -15.85
N HIS A 57 15.75 -30.08 -16.10
CA HIS A 57 15.80 -30.95 -17.26
C HIS A 57 16.67 -32.20 -17.03
N TYR A 58 16.43 -33.24 -17.81
CA TYR A 58 17.33 -34.39 -17.94
C TYR A 58 17.21 -35.03 -19.32
N ALA A 59 18.18 -35.87 -19.66
CA ALA A 59 18.15 -36.69 -20.86
C ALA A 59 18.29 -38.17 -20.49
N ALA A 60 17.62 -39.04 -21.25
CA ALA A 60 17.71 -40.48 -21.06
C ALA A 60 17.62 -41.23 -22.40
N ASP A 61 18.35 -42.34 -22.51
CA ASP A 61 18.36 -43.18 -23.71
C ASP A 61 17.03 -43.93 -23.94
N ALA A 62 16.17 -43.97 -22.94
CA ALA A 62 14.84 -44.59 -22.98
C ALA A 62 13.76 -43.61 -22.50
N MET A 63 13.70 -42.42 -23.12
CA MET A 63 12.72 -41.38 -22.78
C MET A 63 11.30 -41.74 -23.27
N THR A 64 10.32 -41.63 -22.39
CA THR A 64 8.87 -41.67 -22.71
C THR A 64 8.17 -40.42 -22.19
N VAL A 65 6.98 -40.13 -22.71
CA VAL A 65 6.14 -39.03 -22.21
C VAL A 65 5.86 -39.20 -20.71
N GLU A 66 5.58 -40.42 -20.23
CA GLU A 66 5.35 -40.69 -18.81
C GLU A 66 6.58 -40.51 -17.94
N SER A 67 7.75 -40.93 -18.42
CA SER A 67 8.99 -40.77 -17.66
C SER A 67 9.34 -39.29 -17.46
N CYS A 68 9.05 -38.44 -18.46
CA CYS A 68 9.20 -37.01 -18.33
C CYS A 68 8.12 -36.40 -17.41
N ALA A 69 6.85 -36.80 -17.59
CA ALA A 69 5.75 -36.36 -16.72
C ALA A 69 5.99 -36.70 -15.25
N ALA A 70 6.53 -37.88 -14.95
CA ALA A 70 6.86 -38.31 -13.59
C ALA A 70 7.98 -37.44 -12.98
N HIS A 71 9.03 -37.14 -13.76
CA HIS A 71 10.10 -36.25 -13.34
C HIS A 71 9.59 -34.82 -13.08
N CYS A 72 8.73 -34.32 -13.96
CA CYS A 72 8.16 -32.98 -13.87
C CYS A 72 6.88 -32.91 -13.03
N SER A 73 6.62 -33.89 -12.16
CA SER A 73 5.37 -33.95 -11.38
C SER A 73 5.15 -32.74 -10.44
N GLY A 74 6.24 -32.08 -10.05
CA GLY A 74 6.23 -30.84 -9.27
C GLY A 74 6.14 -29.53 -10.09
N TYR A 75 5.99 -29.61 -11.42
CA TYR A 75 5.92 -28.47 -12.32
C TYR A 75 4.59 -28.43 -13.09
N LYS A 76 4.18 -27.23 -13.48
CA LYS A 76 2.94 -27.04 -14.26
C LYS A 76 3.04 -27.59 -15.67
N TYR A 77 4.21 -27.48 -16.27
CA TYR A 77 4.47 -27.87 -17.65
C TYR A 77 5.68 -28.78 -17.74
N PHE A 78 5.61 -29.70 -18.67
CA PHE A 78 6.76 -30.44 -19.14
C PHE A 78 6.77 -30.51 -20.65
N GLY A 79 7.96 -30.71 -21.22
CA GLY A 79 8.16 -30.75 -22.64
C GLY A 79 9.27 -31.69 -23.02
N LEU A 80 9.11 -32.32 -24.19
CA LEU A 80 10.08 -33.27 -24.71
C LEU A 80 10.75 -32.71 -25.96
N GLU A 81 12.08 -32.88 -26.04
CA GLU A 81 12.90 -32.47 -27.18
C GLU A 81 13.77 -33.62 -27.67
N PHE A 82 14.08 -33.62 -28.97
CA PHE A 82 15.08 -34.48 -29.59
C PHE A 82 14.87 -35.99 -29.38
N GLY A 83 13.65 -36.42 -29.04
CA GLY A 83 13.32 -37.82 -28.73
C GLY A 83 13.87 -38.34 -27.39
N ARG A 84 14.69 -37.57 -26.66
CA ARG A 84 15.44 -38.08 -25.49
C ARG A 84 15.56 -37.11 -24.31
N GLU A 85 15.15 -35.87 -24.49
CA GLU A 85 15.35 -34.80 -23.51
C GLU A 85 13.99 -34.40 -22.92
N CYS A 86 13.98 -34.11 -21.62
CA CYS A 86 12.81 -33.71 -20.85
C CYS A 86 13.12 -32.41 -20.14
N TYR A 87 12.20 -31.45 -20.21
CA TYR A 87 12.30 -30.13 -19.63
C TYR A 87 11.03 -29.81 -18.84
N CYS A 88 11.15 -29.12 -17.71
CA CYS A 88 10.02 -28.72 -16.86
C CYS A 88 10.00 -27.21 -16.64
N ALA A 89 8.82 -26.62 -16.47
CA ALA A 89 8.66 -25.26 -15.95
C ALA A 89 7.29 -25.00 -15.32
N ASP A 90 7.20 -23.96 -14.49
CA ASP A 90 5.94 -23.52 -13.88
C ASP A 90 5.10 -22.61 -14.79
N SER A 91 5.71 -22.07 -15.84
CA SER A 91 5.06 -21.24 -16.85
C SER A 91 5.70 -21.41 -18.22
N HIS A 92 4.96 -21.11 -19.28
CA HIS A 92 5.50 -20.95 -20.63
C HIS A 92 4.70 -19.90 -21.39
N SER A 93 5.35 -19.26 -22.37
CA SER A 93 4.73 -18.30 -23.30
C SER A 93 5.18 -18.57 -24.74
N GLY A 94 5.25 -19.86 -25.08
CA GLY A 94 5.88 -20.33 -26.33
C GLY A 94 5.11 -19.93 -27.59
N VAL A 95 5.84 -19.80 -28.70
CA VAL A 95 5.23 -19.66 -30.02
C VAL A 95 4.83 -21.04 -30.52
N ALA A 96 3.53 -21.29 -30.59
CA ALA A 96 2.99 -22.54 -31.14
C ALA A 96 3.30 -22.64 -32.65
N VAL A 97 3.65 -23.85 -33.08
CA VAL A 97 3.89 -24.22 -34.48
C VAL A 97 3.01 -25.39 -34.88
N ASP A 98 3.09 -25.81 -36.14
CA ASP A 98 2.35 -26.97 -36.62
C ASP A 98 2.78 -28.24 -35.86
N ASP A 99 1.81 -29.10 -35.49
CA ASP A 99 2.08 -30.35 -34.76
C ASP A 99 3.07 -31.25 -35.50
N SER A 100 3.16 -31.15 -36.83
CA SER A 100 4.10 -31.91 -37.65
C SER A 100 5.57 -31.50 -37.46
N ASP A 101 5.85 -30.32 -36.89
CA ASP A 101 7.22 -29.92 -36.54
C ASP A 101 7.78 -30.76 -35.38
N CYS A 102 6.92 -31.21 -34.45
CA CYS A 102 7.28 -32.12 -33.36
C CYS A 102 7.19 -33.58 -33.82
N SER A 103 8.14 -33.97 -34.67
CA SER A 103 8.09 -35.23 -35.43
C SER A 103 8.98 -36.36 -34.91
N PHE A 104 9.87 -36.12 -33.96
CA PHE A 104 10.82 -37.14 -33.51
C PHE A 104 10.11 -38.17 -32.62
N PRO A 105 10.32 -39.48 -32.85
CA PRO A 105 9.79 -40.50 -31.94
C PRO A 105 10.50 -40.44 -30.59
N CYS A 106 9.81 -40.83 -29.53
CA CYS A 106 10.44 -41.00 -28.23
C CYS A 106 11.42 -42.19 -28.25
N SER A 107 12.59 -42.03 -27.66
CA SER A 107 13.66 -43.05 -27.64
C SER A 107 13.29 -44.29 -26.81
N GLY A 108 12.45 -44.13 -25.79
CA GLY A 108 11.90 -45.21 -24.96
C GLY A 108 10.55 -45.75 -25.44
N ASP A 109 9.83 -45.01 -26.30
CA ASP A 109 8.57 -45.46 -26.91
C ASP A 109 8.41 -44.89 -28.33
N SER A 110 8.77 -45.69 -29.34
CA SER A 110 8.68 -45.28 -30.74
C SER A 110 7.24 -45.04 -31.26
N THR A 111 6.22 -45.36 -30.46
CA THR A 111 4.81 -45.13 -30.82
C THR A 111 4.34 -43.71 -30.53
N GLU A 112 5.14 -42.92 -29.81
CA GLU A 112 4.83 -41.55 -29.38
C GLU A 112 5.81 -40.52 -29.98
N LYS A 113 5.45 -39.23 -29.89
CA LYS A 113 6.28 -38.10 -30.33
C LYS A 113 6.91 -37.38 -29.14
N CYS A 114 8.14 -36.92 -29.33
CA CYS A 114 8.97 -36.29 -28.31
C CYS A 114 9.76 -35.10 -28.90
N GLY A 115 9.02 -34.13 -29.43
CA GLY A 115 9.59 -32.89 -29.99
C GLY A 115 10.30 -33.08 -31.32
N ALA A 116 11.23 -32.18 -31.62
CA ALA A 116 12.23 -32.26 -32.70
C ALA A 116 13.40 -31.30 -32.38
N ASN A 117 14.19 -30.90 -33.37
CA ASN A 117 15.26 -29.90 -33.16
C ASN A 117 14.66 -28.49 -32.95
N ASP A 118 14.94 -27.85 -31.81
CA ASP A 118 14.38 -26.55 -31.42
C ASP A 118 12.84 -26.55 -31.42
N ARG A 119 12.26 -27.70 -31.07
CA ARG A 119 10.82 -27.95 -31.04
C ARG A 119 10.46 -28.77 -29.82
N LEU A 120 9.73 -28.15 -28.90
CA LEU A 120 9.26 -28.78 -27.68
C LEU A 120 7.84 -29.30 -27.87
N ASP A 121 7.62 -30.58 -27.60
CA ASP A 121 6.27 -31.12 -27.48
C ASP A 121 5.80 -30.96 -26.03
N VAL A 122 4.90 -30.00 -25.79
CA VAL A 122 4.58 -29.47 -24.45
C VAL A 122 3.27 -30.04 -23.92
N TYR A 123 3.26 -30.27 -22.62
CA TYR A 123 2.16 -30.85 -21.87
C TYR A 123 1.89 -30.06 -20.58
N THR A 124 0.61 -29.82 -20.27
CA THR A 124 0.14 -29.34 -18.98
C THR A 124 -0.06 -30.50 -18.01
N ASN A 125 0.52 -30.41 -16.82
CA ASN A 125 0.23 -31.27 -15.68
C ASN A 125 -1.06 -30.80 -14.98
N ASN A 126 -2.16 -31.55 -15.13
CA ASN A 126 -3.46 -31.17 -14.55
C ASN A 126 -3.55 -31.43 -13.04
N LEU A 127 -2.56 -32.10 -12.45
CA LEU A 127 -2.44 -32.26 -11.00
C LEU A 127 -1.51 -31.22 -10.36
N TYR A 128 -0.91 -30.33 -11.15
CA TYR A 128 -0.04 -29.30 -10.61
C TYR A 128 -0.81 -28.38 -9.65
N SER A 129 -0.29 -28.27 -8.43
CA SER A 129 -0.64 -27.23 -7.48
C SER A 129 0.60 -26.36 -7.27
N PRO A 130 0.49 -25.03 -7.38
CA PRO A 130 1.58 -24.14 -7.02
C PRO A 130 2.02 -24.41 -5.59
N ARG A 131 3.35 -24.43 -5.38
CA ARG A 131 3.94 -24.47 -4.04
C ARG A 131 3.49 -23.24 -3.26
N LYS A 132 3.29 -23.41 -1.96
CA LYS A 132 2.89 -22.33 -1.06
C LYS A 132 3.81 -22.26 0.14
N PRO A 133 3.94 -21.10 0.78
CA PRO A 133 4.54 -21.04 2.10
C PRO A 133 3.77 -21.96 3.05
N ALA A 134 4.47 -22.69 3.91
CA ALA A 134 3.82 -23.46 4.95
C ALA A 134 3.06 -22.53 5.92
N THR A 135 1.84 -22.93 6.28
CA THR A 135 1.06 -22.26 7.33
C THR A 135 1.58 -22.71 8.69
N LEU A 136 2.23 -21.80 9.42
CA LEU A 136 2.85 -22.04 10.73
C LEU A 136 2.33 -21.04 11.77
N GLU A 137 2.67 -21.26 13.05
CA GLU A 137 2.39 -20.27 14.11
C GLU A 137 3.15 -18.96 13.90
N ALA A 138 4.41 -19.07 13.46
CA ALA A 138 5.18 -17.91 13.02
C ALA A 138 4.66 -17.44 11.66
N PRO A 139 4.28 -16.16 11.50
CA PRO A 139 3.78 -15.66 10.23
C PRO A 139 4.86 -15.73 9.15
N TYR A 140 4.43 -16.07 7.94
CA TYR A 140 5.28 -16.02 6.75
C TYR A 140 5.58 -14.56 6.40
N LEU A 141 6.87 -14.25 6.26
CA LEU A 141 7.36 -12.91 6.00
C LEU A 141 7.68 -12.66 4.53
N GLY A 142 7.86 -13.69 3.71
CA GLY A 142 8.12 -13.53 2.28
C GLY A 142 9.48 -14.03 1.84
N CYS A 143 9.82 -13.73 0.58
CA CYS A 143 11.10 -14.01 -0.04
C CYS A 143 12.12 -12.87 0.15
N PHE A 144 13.37 -13.23 0.48
CA PHE A 144 14.46 -12.28 0.71
C PHE A 144 15.72 -12.67 -0.06
N VAL A 145 16.52 -11.67 -0.39
CA VAL A 145 17.86 -11.84 -0.97
C VAL A 145 18.80 -12.36 0.12
N ASP A 146 19.46 -13.48 -0.15
CA ASP A 146 20.51 -14.07 0.69
C ASP A 146 21.85 -14.09 -0.06
N GLN A 147 22.21 -12.95 -0.66
CA GLN A 147 23.41 -12.79 -1.46
C GLN A 147 24.48 -11.98 -0.71
N GLY A 148 25.66 -12.55 -0.52
CA GLY A 148 26.77 -11.89 0.16
C GLY A 148 26.68 -12.07 1.68
N ALA A 149 26.22 -11.03 2.40
CA ALA A 149 25.98 -11.15 3.84
C ALA A 149 24.68 -11.94 4.07
N ARG A 150 24.72 -12.94 4.96
CA ARG A 150 23.56 -13.79 5.24
C ARG A 150 22.39 -12.96 5.78
N ALA A 151 21.21 -13.17 5.21
CA ALA A 151 19.95 -12.56 5.65
C ALA A 151 19.61 -12.97 7.09
N LEU A 152 19.88 -14.24 7.44
CA LEU A 152 19.70 -14.80 8.77
C LEU A 152 21.02 -15.45 9.25
N PRO A 153 21.89 -14.70 9.96
CA PRO A 153 23.28 -15.11 10.16
C PRO A 153 23.56 -15.92 11.43
N ASP A 154 22.59 -16.16 12.31
CA ASP A 154 22.88 -16.57 13.70
C ASP A 154 23.05 -18.09 13.87
N ASN A 155 22.33 -18.91 13.10
CA ASN A 155 22.42 -20.38 13.19
C ASN A 155 22.01 -21.07 11.88
N LEU A 156 22.49 -22.30 11.66
CA LEU A 156 22.27 -23.12 10.46
C LEU A 156 22.00 -24.59 10.81
N LEU A 157 21.00 -25.17 10.14
CA LEU A 157 20.76 -26.61 10.04
C LEU A 157 20.57 -27.02 8.58
N GLY A 158 21.42 -27.94 8.09
CA GLY A 158 21.17 -28.64 6.82
C GLY A 158 20.47 -29.98 7.06
N ALA A 159 19.40 -30.28 6.32
CA ALA A 159 18.73 -31.58 6.39
C ALA A 159 18.19 -32.02 5.02
N ASP A 160 18.36 -33.30 4.68
CA ASP A 160 17.89 -33.85 3.39
C ASP A 160 16.37 -34.15 3.41
N ASP A 161 15.72 -34.00 4.55
CA ASP A 161 14.27 -34.10 4.76
C ASP A 161 13.73 -32.81 5.40
N MET A 162 14.26 -31.66 4.97
CA MET A 162 13.89 -30.33 5.47
C MET A 162 12.42 -30.01 5.18
N THR A 163 11.73 -29.44 6.17
CA THR A 163 10.39 -28.84 6.03
C THR A 163 10.37 -27.50 6.77
N ALA A 164 9.41 -26.63 6.44
CA ALA A 164 9.25 -25.36 7.16
C ALA A 164 9.02 -25.57 8.67
N GLN A 165 8.23 -26.56 9.06
CA GLN A 165 8.01 -26.90 10.47
C GLN A 165 9.29 -27.38 11.15
N LYS A 166 10.09 -28.23 10.50
CA LYS A 166 11.38 -28.69 11.06
C LYS A 166 12.32 -27.51 11.30
N CYS A 167 12.35 -26.54 10.39
CA CYS A 167 13.15 -25.34 10.56
C CYS A 167 12.62 -24.46 11.72
N ALA A 168 11.31 -24.29 11.82
CA ALA A 168 10.67 -23.58 12.93
C ALA A 168 11.03 -24.20 14.29
N ASP A 169 10.95 -25.54 14.40
CA ASP A 169 11.29 -26.28 15.63
C ASP A 169 12.77 -26.10 16.00
N HIS A 170 13.66 -26.12 15.00
CA HIS A 170 15.09 -25.88 15.20
C HIS A 170 15.37 -24.45 15.69
N CYS A 171 14.67 -23.47 15.12
CA CYS A 171 14.85 -22.05 15.40
C CYS A 171 13.91 -21.52 16.51
N ALA A 172 13.32 -22.38 17.35
CA ALA A 172 12.31 -21.98 18.34
C ALA A 172 12.75 -20.90 19.36
N ASN A 173 14.06 -20.69 19.53
CA ASN A 173 14.63 -19.64 20.39
C ASN A 173 15.11 -18.39 19.61
N PHE A 174 14.74 -18.26 18.34
CA PHE A 174 15.08 -17.14 17.48
C PHE A 174 13.81 -16.42 17.02
N SER A 175 13.92 -15.11 16.82
CA SER A 175 12.81 -14.31 16.31
C SER A 175 12.42 -14.65 14.86
N TYR A 176 13.37 -15.13 14.06
CA TYR A 176 13.21 -15.40 12.64
C TYR A 176 13.88 -16.71 12.24
N PHE A 177 13.28 -17.37 11.25
CA PHE A 177 13.90 -18.48 10.55
C PHE A 177 13.58 -18.43 9.07
N GLY A 178 14.39 -19.10 8.25
CA GLY A 178 14.14 -19.18 6.83
C GLY A 178 14.83 -20.36 6.19
N ILE A 179 14.39 -20.73 4.99
CA ILE A 179 14.94 -21.88 4.27
C ILE A 179 15.47 -21.46 2.91
N GLU A 180 16.71 -21.86 2.64
CA GLU A 180 17.43 -21.70 1.37
C GLU A 180 17.69 -23.09 0.73
N PHE A 181 17.79 -23.14 -0.60
CA PHE A 181 18.18 -24.34 -1.36
C PHE A 181 17.33 -25.60 -1.10
N GLY A 182 16.10 -25.48 -0.60
CA GLY A 182 15.25 -26.62 -0.28
C GLY A 182 15.65 -27.41 0.98
N ARG A 183 16.82 -27.13 1.58
CA ARG A 183 17.45 -27.99 2.60
C ARG A 183 18.18 -27.27 3.73
N GLU A 184 18.43 -25.97 3.59
CA GLU A 184 19.23 -25.19 4.54
C GLU A 184 18.33 -24.29 5.36
N CYS A 185 18.16 -24.62 6.64
CA CYS A 185 17.43 -23.81 7.61
C CYS A 185 18.37 -22.82 8.30
N TRP A 186 18.01 -21.55 8.27
CA TRP A 186 18.77 -20.44 8.86
C TRP A 186 17.94 -19.76 9.96
N CYS A 187 18.57 -19.38 11.07
CA CYS A 187 17.91 -18.65 12.16
C CYS A 187 18.54 -17.27 12.38
N ALA A 188 17.75 -16.29 12.84
CA ALA A 188 18.29 -15.04 13.37
C ALA A 188 17.36 -14.34 14.36
N ASN A 189 17.92 -13.46 15.19
CA ASN A 189 17.16 -12.53 16.02
C ASN A 189 16.97 -11.16 15.38
N SER A 190 17.73 -10.85 14.32
CA SER A 190 17.51 -9.67 13.48
C SER A 190 16.63 -9.99 12.27
N PRO A 191 15.71 -9.10 11.87
CA PRO A 191 14.90 -9.32 10.68
C PRO A 191 15.77 -9.30 9.41
N PRO A 192 15.36 -10.02 8.34
CA PRO A 192 15.99 -9.90 7.03
C PRO A 192 15.82 -8.48 6.48
N LYS A 193 16.73 -8.02 5.60
CA LYS A 193 16.77 -6.61 5.16
C LYS A 193 16.32 -6.36 3.73
N THR A 194 16.64 -7.28 2.81
CA THR A 194 16.49 -7.03 1.38
C THR A 194 15.45 -7.98 0.80
N PRO A 195 14.24 -7.50 0.50
CA PRO A 195 13.19 -8.32 -0.09
C PRO A 195 13.55 -8.74 -1.51
N ALA A 196 12.97 -9.86 -1.94
CA ALA A 196 12.97 -10.34 -3.33
C ALA A 196 11.53 -10.62 -3.76
N ALA A 197 11.28 -10.73 -5.07
CA ALA A 197 9.95 -11.13 -5.53
C ALA A 197 9.65 -12.56 -5.07
N GLU A 198 8.40 -12.84 -4.67
CA GLU A 198 7.98 -14.20 -4.23
C GLU A 198 8.33 -15.28 -5.27
N SER A 199 8.23 -14.95 -6.56
CA SER A 199 8.59 -15.83 -7.67
C SER A 199 10.06 -16.24 -7.70
N GLU A 200 10.95 -15.51 -7.01
CA GLU A 200 12.39 -15.83 -6.93
C GLU A 200 12.70 -16.89 -5.88
N CYS A 201 11.79 -17.15 -4.92
CA CYS A 201 11.89 -18.25 -3.98
C CYS A 201 11.00 -19.41 -4.46
N SER A 202 11.47 -20.18 -5.44
CA SER A 202 10.68 -21.17 -6.16
C SER A 202 11.03 -22.63 -5.85
N PHE A 203 12.11 -22.90 -5.12
CA PHE A 203 12.46 -24.26 -4.72
C PHE A 203 11.46 -24.71 -3.68
N GLY A 204 11.14 -26.00 -3.64
CA GLY A 204 10.48 -26.55 -2.46
C GLY A 204 11.36 -27.43 -1.61
N CYS A 205 10.75 -27.80 -0.50
CA CYS A 205 11.46 -28.38 0.62
C CYS A 205 11.77 -29.85 0.34
N ALA A 206 12.99 -30.29 0.68
CA ALA A 206 13.43 -31.66 0.45
C ALA A 206 12.55 -32.71 1.16
N GLY A 207 11.94 -32.34 2.30
CA GLY A 207 11.01 -33.17 3.06
C GLY A 207 9.53 -32.97 2.72
N ASP A 208 9.16 -31.93 1.98
CA ASP A 208 7.79 -31.67 1.51
C ASP A 208 7.81 -30.73 0.29
N ASP A 209 7.70 -31.32 -0.90
CA ASP A 209 7.80 -30.59 -2.17
C ASP A 209 6.62 -29.62 -2.39
N THR A 210 5.56 -29.69 -1.60
CA THR A 210 4.42 -28.76 -1.71
C THR A 210 4.68 -27.39 -1.06
N GLN A 211 5.74 -27.29 -0.25
CA GLN A 211 6.13 -26.09 0.48
C GLN A 211 7.23 -25.30 -0.26
N LEU A 212 7.25 -23.97 -0.11
CA LEU A 212 8.36 -23.12 -0.59
C LEU A 212 9.56 -23.14 0.38
N CYS A 213 10.77 -23.30 -0.14
CA CYS A 213 12.02 -23.39 0.62
C CYS A 213 13.22 -22.73 -0.10
N GLY A 214 13.01 -21.49 -0.53
CA GLY A 214 14.01 -20.58 -1.04
C GLY A 214 14.32 -20.78 -2.52
N ALA A 215 15.51 -20.36 -2.92
CA ALA A 215 16.19 -20.73 -4.16
C ALA A 215 17.69 -20.40 -3.99
N GLY A 216 18.47 -20.36 -5.07
CA GLY A 216 19.87 -19.93 -4.97
C GLY A 216 20.00 -18.44 -4.62
N ASN A 217 20.65 -18.12 -3.49
CA ASN A 217 20.75 -16.76 -2.92
C ASN A 217 19.38 -16.14 -2.60
N ARG A 218 18.36 -16.95 -2.33
CA ARG A 218 17.00 -16.52 -2.01
C ARG A 218 16.44 -17.36 -0.88
N ILE A 219 15.89 -16.71 0.13
CA ILE A 219 15.42 -17.36 1.35
C ILE A 219 13.96 -17.00 1.62
N ASN A 220 13.10 -18.01 1.82
CA ASN A 220 11.78 -17.79 2.38
C ASN A 220 11.91 -17.62 3.89
N VAL A 221 11.33 -16.58 4.47
CA VAL A 221 11.47 -16.26 5.91
C VAL A 221 10.11 -16.30 6.61
N TRP A 222 10.11 -16.79 7.84
CA TRP A 222 9.04 -16.72 8.82
C TRP A 222 9.59 -16.13 10.12
N GLY A 223 8.74 -15.56 10.97
CA GLY A 223 9.19 -15.06 12.27
C GLY A 223 8.24 -14.08 12.91
N ALA A 224 8.70 -13.37 13.93
CA ALA A 224 7.91 -12.35 14.62
C ALA A 224 7.31 -11.34 13.63
N PRO A 225 6.07 -10.87 13.84
CA PRO A 225 5.51 -9.75 13.08
C PRO A 225 6.50 -8.59 13.08
N LEU A 226 6.69 -7.97 11.93
CA LEU A 226 7.61 -6.85 11.84
C LEU A 226 7.05 -5.68 12.67
N PRO A 227 7.87 -5.06 13.52
CA PRO A 227 7.42 -3.91 14.30
C PRO A 227 7.22 -2.71 13.38
N SER A 228 6.27 -1.84 13.72
CA SER A 228 6.32 -0.45 13.25
C SER A 228 7.50 0.24 13.91
N PRO A 229 8.40 0.90 13.15
CA PRO A 229 9.43 1.74 13.74
C PRO A 229 8.83 2.77 14.69
N GLU A 230 9.43 2.96 15.88
CA GLU A 230 8.92 3.95 16.86
C GLU A 230 8.94 5.39 16.30
N THR A 231 9.85 5.67 15.37
CA THR A 231 10.03 7.00 14.76
C THR A 231 10.35 6.90 13.28
N VAL A 232 9.76 7.78 12.47
CA VAL A 232 10.03 7.94 11.04
C VAL A 232 10.23 9.43 10.74
N GLY A 233 11.47 9.83 10.46
CA GLY A 233 11.81 11.24 10.30
C GLY A 233 11.48 12.04 11.56
N THR A 234 10.57 13.02 11.44
CA THR A 234 10.09 13.87 12.55
C THR A 234 8.78 13.36 13.17
N HIS A 235 8.30 12.18 12.79
CA HIS A 235 7.05 11.64 13.29
C HIS A 235 7.29 10.45 14.21
N GLU A 236 6.47 10.33 15.25
CA GLU A 236 6.44 9.23 16.18
C GLU A 236 5.28 8.29 15.85
N TYR A 237 5.47 6.99 16.06
CA TYR A 237 4.43 6.00 15.85
C TYR A 237 3.33 6.16 16.91
N LEU A 238 2.09 6.39 16.44
CA LEU A 238 0.95 6.56 17.31
C LEU A 238 0.22 5.24 17.57
N GLY A 239 0.05 4.41 16.54
CA GLY A 239 -0.66 3.14 16.67
C GLY A 239 -1.29 2.63 15.37
N CYS A 240 -1.98 1.50 15.50
CA CYS A 240 -2.78 0.89 14.44
C CYS A 240 -4.24 1.30 14.62
N PHE A 241 -4.89 1.86 13.60
CA PHE A 241 -6.25 2.38 13.70
C PHE A 241 -7.15 1.80 12.61
N THR A 242 -8.46 1.75 12.83
CA THR A 242 -9.42 1.46 11.76
C THR A 242 -9.40 2.55 10.70
N ASP A 243 -9.65 2.24 9.42
CA ASP A 243 -9.81 3.26 8.37
C ASP A 243 -10.83 2.83 7.31
N LYS A 244 -12.12 2.89 7.66
CA LYS A 244 -13.19 2.42 6.75
C LYS A 244 -13.48 3.47 5.68
N ARG A 245 -13.84 3.02 4.47
CA ARG A 245 -14.12 3.91 3.33
C ARG A 245 -15.17 5.01 3.59
N ASP A 246 -16.20 4.73 4.38
CA ASP A 246 -17.25 5.69 4.76
C ASP A 246 -16.91 6.49 6.02
N GLN A 247 -15.84 6.14 6.73
CA GLN A 247 -15.43 6.69 8.02
C GLN A 247 -13.91 6.76 8.09
N ARG A 248 -13.31 7.56 7.19
CA ARG A 248 -11.85 7.70 7.11
C ARG A 248 -11.28 8.34 8.36
N SER A 249 -10.16 7.80 8.82
CA SER A 249 -9.43 8.24 10.00
C SER A 249 -8.54 9.44 9.73
N LEU A 250 -8.05 9.57 8.49
CA LEU A 250 -7.35 10.77 8.00
C LEU A 250 -8.04 11.24 6.71
N ARG A 251 -8.39 12.53 6.64
CA ARG A 251 -9.17 13.12 5.52
C ARG A 251 -8.38 14.06 4.61
N GLY A 252 -7.06 14.13 4.77
CA GLY A 252 -6.19 14.89 3.89
C GLY A 252 -5.91 14.15 2.56
N PRO A 253 -4.89 14.60 1.82
CA PRO A 253 -4.48 13.97 0.57
C PRO A 253 -4.12 12.49 0.72
N VAL A 254 -4.40 11.72 -0.34
CA VAL A 254 -4.05 10.31 -0.43
C VAL A 254 -3.15 10.07 -1.64
N THR A 255 -2.05 9.36 -1.45
CA THR A 255 -1.10 8.98 -2.49
C THR A 255 -1.01 7.45 -2.60
N TYR A 256 -0.94 6.94 -3.83
CA TYR A 256 -0.82 5.52 -4.12
C TYR A 256 0.53 5.25 -4.81
N ASP A 257 1.39 4.43 -4.20
CA ASP A 257 2.67 4.01 -4.76
C ASP A 257 2.89 2.52 -4.43
N PRO A 258 3.02 1.61 -5.42
CA PRO A 258 3.34 0.21 -5.15
C PRO A 258 4.71 0.03 -4.48
N ALA A 259 5.59 1.03 -4.52
CA ALA A 259 6.85 1.08 -3.81
C ALA A 259 6.78 2.02 -2.57
N MET A 260 5.65 2.07 -1.87
CA MET A 260 5.49 2.90 -0.67
C MET A 260 6.48 2.49 0.43
N THR A 261 7.01 3.48 1.14
CA THR A 261 7.86 3.34 2.33
C THR A 261 7.35 4.30 3.40
N LEU A 262 7.66 4.08 4.67
CA LEU A 262 7.27 5.02 5.73
C LEU A 262 7.86 6.42 5.49
N GLU A 263 9.12 6.52 5.08
CA GLU A 263 9.81 7.80 4.82
C GLU A 263 9.20 8.57 3.65
N LYS A 264 8.87 7.87 2.56
CA LYS A 264 8.12 8.47 1.42
C LYS A 264 6.79 9.05 1.88
N CYS A 265 6.02 8.32 2.70
CA CYS A 265 4.74 8.83 3.17
C CYS A 265 4.91 10.02 4.12
N ALA A 266 5.84 9.92 5.08
CA ALA A 266 6.20 11.00 5.99
C ALA A 266 6.62 12.27 5.24
N ALA A 267 7.43 12.14 4.18
CA ALA A 267 7.86 13.27 3.37
C ALA A 267 6.71 13.86 2.55
N ALA A 268 5.82 13.03 1.99
CA ALA A 268 4.65 13.48 1.25
C ALA A 268 3.64 14.22 2.14
N CYS A 269 3.57 13.84 3.42
CA CYS A 269 2.72 14.46 4.42
C CYS A 269 3.47 15.47 5.31
N GLY A 270 4.61 16.01 4.88
CA GLY A 270 5.45 16.87 5.72
C GLY A 270 4.76 18.15 6.24
N ASP A 271 3.71 18.61 5.57
CA ASP A 271 2.88 19.76 5.98
C ASP A 271 1.65 19.35 6.82
N TYR A 272 1.53 18.09 7.21
CA TYR A 272 0.39 17.53 7.95
C TYR A 272 0.81 17.00 9.32
N THR A 273 -0.10 17.07 10.30
CA THR A 273 0.11 16.56 11.65
C THR A 273 0.30 15.06 11.69
N TYR A 274 -0.46 14.35 10.87
CA TYR A 274 -0.49 12.89 10.81
C TYR A 274 -0.18 12.43 9.39
N PHE A 275 0.54 11.32 9.32
CA PHE A 275 0.50 10.46 8.16
C PHE A 275 0.07 9.06 8.56
N GLY A 276 -0.50 8.36 7.60
CA GLY A 276 -0.99 7.01 7.75
C GLY A 276 -0.69 6.18 6.53
N VAL A 277 -0.41 4.90 6.72
CA VAL A 277 -0.16 3.98 5.61
C VAL A 277 -1.14 2.80 5.65
N GLU A 278 -1.67 2.43 4.49
CA GLU A 278 -2.68 1.37 4.33
C GLU A 278 -2.31 0.42 3.19
N VAL A 279 -2.59 -0.87 3.39
CA VAL A 279 -2.46 -1.96 2.40
C VAL A 279 -1.15 -1.93 1.60
N GLY A 280 -0.05 -1.54 2.27
CA GLY A 280 1.30 -1.58 1.72
C GLY A 280 1.64 -0.53 0.67
N SER A 281 0.66 0.21 0.15
CA SER A 281 0.85 1.05 -1.04
C SER A 281 0.18 2.42 -0.96
N GLN A 282 -0.63 2.64 0.07
CA GLN A 282 -1.42 3.86 0.21
C GLN A 282 -0.85 4.70 1.35
N CYS A 283 -0.78 6.00 1.14
CA CYS A 283 -0.34 6.99 2.09
C CYS A 283 -1.44 8.03 2.25
N TYR A 284 -1.88 8.26 3.48
CA TYR A 284 -2.93 9.18 3.86
C TYR A 284 -2.32 10.27 4.74
N CYS A 285 -2.61 11.53 4.44
CA CYS A 285 -2.22 12.64 5.30
C CYS A 285 -3.44 13.15 6.07
N GLY A 286 -3.23 13.81 7.20
CA GLY A 286 -4.31 14.50 7.92
C GLY A 286 -3.77 15.48 8.94
N THR A 287 -4.49 16.56 9.19
CA THR A 287 -4.18 17.47 10.31
C THR A 287 -4.89 17.04 11.60
N ILE A 288 -5.90 16.19 11.49
CA ILE A 288 -6.72 15.67 12.60
C ILE A 288 -6.81 14.15 12.42
N LEU A 289 -6.68 13.42 13.53
CA LEU A 289 -7.08 12.01 13.62
C LEU A 289 -8.56 11.98 14.00
N GLU A 290 -9.41 11.58 13.06
CA GLU A 290 -10.88 11.63 13.21
C GLU A 290 -11.36 10.72 14.34
N SER A 291 -12.49 11.05 14.95
CA SER A 291 -13.09 10.24 16.04
C SER A 291 -13.53 8.83 15.62
N SER A 292 -13.59 8.55 14.31
CA SER A 292 -13.79 7.21 13.76
C SER A 292 -12.53 6.33 13.81
N ALA A 293 -11.37 6.89 14.16
CA ALA A 293 -10.13 6.15 14.31
C ALA A 293 -10.11 5.39 15.64
N GLU A 294 -10.60 4.15 15.63
CA GLU A 294 -10.51 3.26 16.78
C GLU A 294 -9.16 2.54 16.78
N GLU A 295 -8.41 2.62 17.89
CA GLU A 295 -7.14 1.92 18.05
C GLU A 295 -7.35 0.39 18.06
N ARG A 296 -6.45 -0.33 17.38
CA ARG A 296 -6.46 -1.79 17.17
C ARG A 296 -5.11 -2.40 17.58
N PRO A 297 -5.08 -3.71 17.88
CA PRO A 297 -3.82 -4.41 18.07
C PRO A 297 -2.89 -4.25 16.86
N GLN A 298 -1.60 -3.99 17.10
CA GLN A 298 -0.57 -3.88 16.06
C GLN A 298 -0.60 -5.00 15.03
N ALA A 299 -0.91 -6.22 15.47
CA ALA A 299 -0.97 -7.40 14.61
C ALA A 299 -2.05 -7.32 13.51
N GLU A 300 -3.03 -6.42 13.62
CA GLU A 300 -4.01 -6.15 12.56
C GLU A 300 -3.47 -5.22 11.46
N CYS A 301 -2.38 -4.49 11.71
CA CYS A 301 -1.67 -3.70 10.70
C CYS A 301 -0.44 -4.48 10.20
N SER A 302 -0.68 -5.54 9.43
CA SER A 302 0.34 -6.53 9.07
C SER A 302 0.82 -6.47 7.63
N ALA A 303 0.14 -5.70 6.76
CA ALA A 303 0.53 -5.53 5.38
C ALA A 303 1.89 -4.83 5.30
N ARG A 304 2.73 -5.29 4.38
CA ARG A 304 4.09 -4.76 4.21
C ARG A 304 4.08 -3.53 3.34
N CYS A 305 4.94 -2.57 3.62
CA CYS A 305 5.20 -1.48 2.68
C CYS A 305 5.81 -2.06 1.39
N GLY A 306 5.25 -1.74 0.23
CA GLY A 306 5.68 -2.32 -1.04
C GLY A 306 7.06 -1.86 -1.50
N GLY A 307 7.57 -0.75 -0.96
CA GLY A 307 8.94 -0.26 -1.19
C GLY A 307 9.91 -0.54 -0.05
N GLU A 308 9.42 -0.96 1.13
CA GLU A 308 10.24 -1.28 2.29
C GLU A 308 9.61 -2.43 3.08
N TYR A 309 10.04 -3.65 2.77
CA TYR A 309 9.41 -4.84 3.31
C TYR A 309 9.65 -5.08 4.80
N ASN A 310 10.57 -4.33 5.44
CA ASN A 310 10.90 -4.49 6.86
C ASN A 310 10.03 -3.64 7.79
N SER A 311 9.11 -2.88 7.19
CA SER A 311 8.13 -2.03 7.83
C SER A 311 6.72 -2.50 7.46
N VAL A 312 5.78 -2.31 8.39
CA VAL A 312 4.35 -2.52 8.12
C VAL A 312 3.70 -1.21 7.69
N CYS A 313 2.79 -1.32 6.73
CA CYS A 313 2.04 -0.24 6.10
C CYS A 313 0.55 -0.56 6.11
N GLY A 314 -0.01 -0.72 7.31
CA GLY A 314 -1.42 -0.92 7.57
C GLY A 314 -1.87 -2.34 7.24
N ASP A 315 -3.13 -2.46 6.85
CA ASP A 315 -3.78 -3.64 6.25
C ASP A 315 -5.12 -3.19 5.66
N ALA A 316 -5.97 -4.09 5.16
CA ALA A 316 -7.31 -3.72 4.70
C ALA A 316 -8.13 -3.06 5.83
N ASP A 317 -8.58 -1.82 5.60
CA ASP A 317 -9.29 -0.98 6.59
C ASP A 317 -8.48 -0.77 7.89
N ARG A 318 -7.14 -0.81 7.81
CA ARG A 318 -6.21 -0.65 8.94
C ARG A 318 -5.07 0.30 8.57
N LEU A 319 -4.90 1.34 9.38
CA LEU A 319 -3.89 2.37 9.18
C LEU A 319 -2.82 2.28 10.26
N ASN A 320 -1.54 2.16 9.90
CA ASN A 320 -0.49 2.57 10.84
C ASN A 320 -0.43 4.09 10.81
N VAL A 321 -0.72 4.75 11.93
CA VAL A 321 -0.69 6.23 12.06
C VAL A 321 0.59 6.66 12.75
N TYR A 322 1.19 7.71 12.22
CA TYR A 322 2.32 8.42 12.80
C TYR A 322 1.94 9.89 12.97
N VAL A 323 2.39 10.49 14.06
CA VAL A 323 2.11 11.89 14.42
C VAL A 323 3.40 12.69 14.47
N SER A 324 3.37 13.92 13.97
CA SER A 324 4.50 14.83 14.03
C SER A 324 4.89 15.08 15.49
N ALA A 325 6.17 14.94 15.81
CA ALA A 325 6.70 15.12 17.16
C ALA A 325 6.45 16.53 17.73
N ALA A 326 6.22 17.52 16.86
CA ALA A 326 5.85 18.88 17.25
C ALA A 326 4.41 19.01 17.79
N CYS A 327 3.57 17.99 17.59
CA CYS A 327 2.12 18.05 17.81
C CYS A 327 1.66 17.20 19.01
N LYS A 328 2.57 16.93 19.96
CA LYS A 328 2.32 16.08 21.13
C LYS A 328 1.61 16.79 22.28
N GLU A 329 1.50 18.11 22.21
CA GLU A 329 0.72 18.92 23.15
C GLU A 329 -0.72 19.01 22.65
N ASP A 330 -1.69 18.80 23.54
CA ASP A 330 -3.11 18.99 23.22
C ASP A 330 -3.31 20.41 22.69
N PRO A 331 -3.97 20.60 21.53
CA PRO A 331 -4.17 21.92 20.99
C PRO A 331 -4.94 22.78 21.98
N ALA A 332 -4.60 24.06 22.04
CA ALA A 332 -5.19 24.99 22.98
C ALA A 332 -5.50 26.33 22.31
N ASN A 333 -6.43 27.07 22.92
CA ASN A 333 -6.58 28.48 22.59
C ASN A 333 -5.36 29.23 23.10
N VAL A 334 -4.73 30.02 22.22
CA VAL A 334 -3.58 30.84 22.60
C VAL A 334 -4.07 31.93 23.56
N PRO A 335 -3.64 31.99 24.83
CA PRO A 335 -4.28 32.90 25.79
C PRO A 335 -4.12 34.38 25.41
N SER A 336 -2.99 34.76 24.82
CA SER A 336 -2.73 36.11 24.31
C SER A 336 -1.72 36.09 23.17
N VAL A 337 -1.95 36.91 22.15
CA VAL A 337 -1.11 37.01 20.95
C VAL A 337 -1.17 38.42 20.38
N ALA A 338 -0.03 39.01 20.01
CA ALA A 338 0.05 40.31 19.32
C ALA A 338 -0.84 41.44 19.88
N GLY A 339 -1.03 41.48 21.21
CA GLY A 339 -1.87 42.47 21.88
C GLY A 339 -3.37 42.13 21.96
N PHE A 340 -3.78 40.94 21.53
CA PHE A 340 -5.13 40.40 21.72
C PHE A 340 -5.13 39.31 22.81
N THR A 341 -6.30 39.05 23.37
CA THR A 341 -6.55 37.94 24.32
C THR A 341 -7.68 37.06 23.81
N TYR A 342 -7.57 35.74 23.99
CA TYR A 342 -8.66 34.83 23.67
C TYR A 342 -9.91 35.18 24.48
N LYS A 343 -11.06 35.26 23.81
CA LYS A 343 -12.33 35.64 24.39
C LYS A 343 -13.20 34.42 24.66
N SER A 344 -13.65 33.76 23.60
CA SER A 344 -14.50 32.56 23.66
C SER A 344 -14.74 32.00 22.25
N CYS A 345 -15.33 30.80 22.18
CA CYS A 345 -15.91 30.25 20.96
C CYS A 345 -17.20 31.00 20.58
N TRP A 346 -17.44 31.27 19.30
CA TRP A 346 -18.63 31.97 18.78
C TRP A 346 -19.27 31.22 17.61
N ALA A 347 -20.60 31.19 17.58
CA ALA A 347 -21.34 30.66 16.44
C ALA A 347 -21.35 31.68 15.29
N ASP A 348 -20.85 31.27 14.13
CA ASP A 348 -20.90 32.04 12.89
C ASP A 348 -21.93 31.46 11.92
N ASN A 349 -22.32 32.24 10.90
CA ASN A 349 -23.10 31.73 9.77
C ASN A 349 -23.04 32.70 8.57
N LEU A 350 -23.22 32.15 7.36
CA LEU A 350 -23.20 32.92 6.11
C LEU A 350 -24.26 34.04 6.02
N ALA A 351 -25.39 33.93 6.73
CA ALA A 351 -26.48 34.91 6.66
C ALA A 351 -26.28 36.10 7.62
N GLY A 352 -25.40 35.97 8.61
CA GLY A 352 -25.19 36.93 9.68
C GLY A 352 -23.80 36.76 10.28
N ARG A 353 -22.78 37.07 9.47
CA ARG A 353 -21.37 36.94 9.84
C ARG A 353 -21.04 37.71 11.11
N VAL A 354 -20.36 37.04 12.04
CA VAL A 354 -19.95 37.59 13.35
C VAL A 354 -18.97 38.75 13.19
N LEU A 355 -17.99 38.61 12.29
CA LEU A 355 -16.99 39.64 11.96
C LEU A 355 -17.11 40.01 10.48
N THR A 356 -17.27 41.30 10.20
CA THR A 356 -17.59 41.82 8.84
C THR A 356 -16.51 42.72 8.25
N GLY A 357 -15.32 42.75 8.86
CA GLY A 357 -14.18 43.55 8.41
C GLY A 357 -13.38 42.85 7.31
N LYS A 358 -12.07 42.68 7.53
CA LYS A 358 -11.18 42.02 6.57
C LYS A 358 -11.20 40.51 6.75
N GLU A 359 -10.93 39.77 5.68
CA GLU A 359 -10.74 38.33 5.71
C GLU A 359 -9.43 37.91 5.03
N LEU A 360 -8.84 36.83 5.51
CA LEU A 360 -7.68 36.15 4.93
C LEU A 360 -7.90 34.64 4.97
N ARG A 361 -7.54 33.95 3.88
CA ARG A 361 -7.46 32.49 3.85
C ARG A 361 -6.01 32.09 3.60
N SER A 362 -5.46 31.22 4.43
CA SER A 362 -4.09 30.72 4.28
C SER A 362 -4.00 29.26 4.63
N ASP A 363 -3.32 28.47 3.81
CA ASP A 363 -3.04 27.06 4.14
C ASP A 363 -1.89 26.91 5.15
N SER A 364 -1.30 28.01 5.59
CA SER A 364 -0.34 28.09 6.70
C SER A 364 -0.87 28.96 7.86
N MET A 365 -2.19 28.97 8.07
CA MET A 365 -2.82 29.82 9.09
C MET A 365 -2.39 29.43 10.51
N THR A 366 -1.99 30.42 11.30
CA THR A 366 -1.79 30.31 12.76
C THR A 366 -2.58 31.43 13.44
N VAL A 367 -2.76 31.32 14.76
CA VAL A 367 -3.35 32.39 15.56
C VAL A 367 -2.54 33.68 15.45
N GLU A 368 -1.20 33.62 15.42
CA GLU A 368 -0.30 34.76 15.22
C GLU A 368 -0.49 35.40 13.85
N THR A 369 -0.57 34.59 12.80
CA THR A 369 -0.72 35.09 11.42
C THR A 369 -2.02 35.88 11.28
N CYS A 370 -3.10 35.40 11.89
CA CYS A 370 -4.38 36.12 11.90
C CYS A 370 -4.32 37.39 12.76
N ALA A 371 -3.71 37.31 13.96
CA ALA A 371 -3.57 38.45 14.85
C ALA A 371 -2.77 39.60 14.19
N ASP A 372 -1.69 39.28 13.49
CA ASP A 372 -0.88 40.24 12.74
C ASP A 372 -1.66 40.86 11.57
N PHE A 373 -2.43 40.05 10.84
CA PHE A 373 -3.28 40.54 9.75
C PHE A 373 -4.39 41.49 10.24
N CYS A 374 -4.95 41.21 11.42
CA CYS A 374 -6.05 41.97 12.00
C CYS A 374 -5.61 43.12 12.92
N GLN A 375 -4.32 43.48 12.93
CA GLN A 375 -3.87 44.67 13.67
C GLN A 375 -4.69 45.92 13.30
N GLY A 376 -5.12 46.65 14.33
CA GLY A 376 -5.99 47.82 14.20
C GLY A 376 -7.50 47.53 14.21
N PHE A 377 -7.91 46.28 14.33
CA PHE A 377 -9.30 45.89 14.61
C PHE A 377 -9.51 45.58 16.10
N GLN A 378 -10.74 45.71 16.59
CA GLN A 378 -11.10 45.35 17.97
C GLN A 378 -11.10 43.83 18.18
N TYR A 379 -11.45 43.06 17.16
CA TYR A 379 -11.57 41.61 17.22
C TYR A 379 -10.95 40.95 15.99
N PHE A 380 -10.43 39.74 16.20
CA PHE A 380 -10.25 38.78 15.13
C PHE A 380 -10.82 37.41 15.51
N GLY A 381 -11.07 36.58 14.51
CA GLY A 381 -11.56 35.22 14.69
C GLY A 381 -11.00 34.28 13.65
N LEU A 382 -10.78 33.03 14.04
CA LEU A 382 -10.33 31.97 13.14
C LEU A 382 -11.45 30.95 12.90
N GLU A 383 -11.67 30.58 11.64
CA GLU A 383 -12.67 29.60 11.22
C GLU A 383 -12.02 28.52 10.36
N TYR A 384 -12.55 27.29 10.45
CA TYR A 384 -12.31 26.21 9.50
C TYR A 384 -10.82 25.93 9.22
N SER A 385 -10.00 25.95 10.28
CA SER A 385 -8.54 25.66 10.28
C SER A 385 -7.65 26.65 9.50
N ARG A 386 -8.21 27.50 8.64
CA ARG A 386 -7.45 28.23 7.60
C ARG A 386 -7.92 29.66 7.34
N GLU A 387 -9.07 30.03 7.90
CA GLU A 387 -9.71 31.30 7.63
C GLU A 387 -9.53 32.23 8.82
N CYS A 388 -9.33 33.51 8.52
CA CYS A 388 -9.11 34.56 9.48
C CYS A 388 -10.05 35.72 9.14
N TYR A 389 -10.76 36.23 10.14
CA TYR A 389 -11.73 37.30 10.01
C TYR A 389 -11.43 38.40 11.03
N CYS A 390 -11.51 39.66 10.63
CA CYS A 390 -11.32 40.82 11.50
C CYS A 390 -12.62 41.61 11.63
N GLY A 391 -12.84 42.31 12.74
CA GLY A 391 -14.00 43.19 12.90
C GLY A 391 -13.87 44.15 14.07
N ASN A 392 -14.65 45.23 14.05
CA ASN A 392 -14.72 46.19 15.15
C ASN A 392 -15.95 45.99 16.04
N GLU A 393 -16.91 45.21 15.57
CA GLU A 393 -18.13 44.84 16.26
C GLU A 393 -18.20 43.33 16.34
N LEU A 394 -18.68 42.82 17.48
CA LEU A 394 -18.87 41.40 17.72
C LEU A 394 -20.37 41.16 17.90
N VAL A 395 -21.00 40.52 16.92
CA VAL A 395 -22.45 40.25 16.88
C VAL A 395 -22.73 38.75 16.89
N GLY A 396 -23.89 38.34 17.42
CA GLY A 396 -24.22 36.92 17.61
C GLY A 396 -24.09 36.45 19.06
N ALA A 397 -23.80 35.16 19.26
CA ALA A 397 -23.70 34.54 20.58
C ALA A 397 -22.49 33.61 20.69
N ALA A 398 -21.96 33.52 21.92
CA ALA A 398 -20.95 32.52 22.26
C ALA A 398 -21.51 31.09 22.10
N ALA A 399 -20.63 30.19 21.67
CA ALA A 399 -20.90 28.75 21.54
C ALA A 399 -20.10 27.97 22.61
N PRO A 400 -20.44 26.68 22.85
CA PRO A 400 -19.62 25.81 23.69
C PRO A 400 -18.16 25.74 23.19
N GLU A 401 -17.20 25.77 24.11
CA GLU A 401 -15.77 25.84 23.78
C GLU A 401 -15.28 24.64 22.95
N ASP A 402 -15.84 23.46 23.17
CA ASP A 402 -15.54 22.24 22.44
C ASP A 402 -16.00 22.27 20.98
N GLU A 403 -16.88 23.21 20.59
CA GLU A 403 -17.30 23.39 19.21
C GLU A 403 -16.29 24.21 18.37
N CYS A 404 -15.26 24.82 18.96
CA CYS A 404 -14.19 25.53 18.26
C CYS A 404 -12.84 24.78 18.35
N SER A 405 -12.86 23.49 18.00
CA SER A 405 -11.74 22.56 18.20
C SER A 405 -11.14 22.03 16.88
N GLU A 406 -11.11 22.83 15.82
CA GLU A 406 -10.29 22.53 14.64
C GLU A 406 -8.89 23.11 14.78
N ILE A 407 -7.90 22.34 14.36
CA ILE A 407 -6.48 22.69 14.48
C ILE A 407 -6.08 23.70 13.40
N CYS A 408 -5.25 24.68 13.75
CA CYS A 408 -4.66 25.60 12.78
C CYS A 408 -3.77 24.88 11.77
N ARG A 409 -3.97 25.11 10.46
CA ARG A 409 -3.15 24.46 9.42
C ARG A 409 -1.65 24.77 9.51
N GLY A 410 -1.30 25.95 10.01
CA GLY A 410 0.09 26.39 10.15
C GLY A 410 0.72 26.08 11.51
N ASP A 411 -0.07 25.70 12.52
CA ASP A 411 0.43 25.33 13.85
C ASP A 411 -0.53 24.34 14.52
N ALA A 412 -0.11 23.08 14.61
CA ALA A 412 -0.96 22.03 15.12
C ALA A 412 -1.28 22.12 16.62
N THR A 413 -0.60 23.01 17.36
CA THR A 413 -0.78 23.20 18.80
C THR A 413 -1.89 24.22 19.14
N GLN A 414 -2.56 24.78 18.12
CA GLN A 414 -3.49 25.89 18.28
C GLN A 414 -4.88 25.58 17.69
N TRP A 415 -5.93 26.11 18.32
CA TRP A 415 -7.30 26.05 17.78
C TRP A 415 -7.60 27.21 16.80
N CYS A 416 -8.23 26.87 15.68
CA CYS A 416 -8.56 27.71 14.51
C CYS A 416 -10.00 27.50 14.00
N GLY A 417 -10.95 27.38 14.92
CA GLY A 417 -12.38 27.44 14.68
C GLY A 417 -13.00 26.07 14.56
N ALA A 418 -14.10 26.01 13.80
CA ALA A 418 -14.67 24.82 13.19
C ALA A 418 -15.65 25.31 12.09
N PRO A 419 -16.41 24.44 11.40
CA PRO A 419 -17.46 24.89 10.50
C PRO A 419 -18.49 25.73 11.26
N ASP A 420 -18.76 26.96 10.80
CA ASP A 420 -19.68 27.90 11.45
C ASP A 420 -19.28 28.25 12.89
N ARG A 421 -17.99 28.17 13.24
CA ARG A 421 -17.46 28.38 14.60
C ARG A 421 -16.14 29.15 14.59
N LEU A 422 -16.10 30.24 15.34
CA LEU A 422 -14.95 31.15 15.43
C LEU A 422 -14.31 31.12 16.82
N ASN A 423 -13.01 30.87 16.92
CA ASN A 423 -12.23 31.24 18.12
C ASN A 423 -12.02 32.75 18.08
N ILE A 424 -12.71 33.52 18.93
CA ILE A 424 -12.63 34.98 18.95
C ILE A 424 -11.55 35.46 19.89
N TYR A 425 -10.78 36.44 19.44
CA TYR A 425 -9.76 37.15 20.18
C TYR A 425 -10.08 38.65 20.19
N GLU A 426 -9.84 39.31 21.33
CA GLU A 426 -10.18 40.72 21.52
C GLU A 426 -8.97 41.56 21.92
N ALA A 427 -8.86 42.75 21.33
CA ALA A 427 -7.90 43.76 21.71
C ALA A 427 -8.35 44.45 23.02
N PRO A 428 -7.43 45.03 23.82
CA PRO A 428 -7.76 45.90 24.93
C PRO A 428 -8.75 46.98 24.49
N ALA A 429 -9.73 47.28 25.35
CA ALA A 429 -10.65 48.38 25.08
C ALA A 429 -9.84 49.65 24.79
N PRO A 430 -10.17 50.41 23.72
CA PRO A 430 -9.49 51.66 23.45
C PRO A 430 -9.66 52.55 24.69
N THR A 431 -8.54 52.97 25.28
CA THR A 431 -8.55 53.96 26.35
C THR A 431 -9.19 55.22 25.80
N THR A 432 -10.47 55.42 26.09
CA THR A 432 -11.12 56.71 26.00
C THR A 432 -10.38 57.62 26.95
N THR A 433 -9.40 58.34 26.42
CA THR A 433 -8.90 59.55 27.08
C THR A 433 -10.12 60.47 27.13
N ALA A 434 -10.76 60.52 28.29
CA ALA A 434 -11.78 61.50 28.56
C ALA A 434 -11.16 62.86 28.26
N SER A 435 -11.67 63.52 27.22
CA SER A 435 -11.44 64.94 27.03
C SER A 435 -11.90 65.62 28.33
N PRO A 436 -11.05 66.40 29.01
CA PRO A 436 -11.42 66.95 30.31
C PRO A 436 -12.66 67.83 30.14
N THR A 437 -13.76 67.40 30.75
CA THR A 437 -14.93 68.23 30.96
C THR A 437 -14.51 69.40 31.85
N ILE A 438 -14.37 70.60 31.30
CA ILE A 438 -14.26 71.82 32.10
C ILE A 438 -15.63 72.08 32.72
N THR A 439 -15.84 71.51 33.90
CA THR A 439 -16.88 71.90 34.85
C THR A 439 -16.18 72.30 36.13
N ASP A 440 -15.62 73.50 36.13
CA ASP A 440 -15.64 74.34 37.33
C ASP A 440 -15.48 75.81 36.92
N ALA A 441 -16.56 76.56 37.13
CA ALA A 441 -16.56 78.00 37.07
C ALA A 441 -15.88 78.54 38.34
N PRO A 442 -14.81 79.36 38.24
CA PRO A 442 -14.31 80.08 39.39
C PRO A 442 -15.29 81.21 39.72
N GLU A 443 -15.71 81.27 40.97
CA GLU A 443 -16.43 82.40 41.56
C GLU A 443 -15.60 83.69 41.39
N LEU A 444 -16.20 84.72 40.77
CA LEU A 444 -15.57 86.01 40.54
C LEU A 444 -15.40 86.76 41.88
N PRO A 445 -14.21 87.28 42.23
CA PRO A 445 -14.08 88.15 43.39
C PRO A 445 -14.74 89.51 43.10
N THR A 446 -15.59 89.95 44.01
CA THR A 446 -16.20 91.29 44.02
C THR A 446 -15.12 92.35 44.27
N VAL A 447 -14.81 93.12 43.23
CA VAL A 447 -13.96 94.32 43.32
C VAL A 447 -14.86 95.53 43.61
N THR A 448 -14.77 96.07 44.81
CA THR A 448 -15.34 97.37 45.17
C THR A 448 -14.46 98.50 44.63
N VAL A 449 -14.93 99.16 43.57
CA VAL A 449 -14.33 100.41 43.08
C VAL A 449 -15.01 101.58 43.78
N THR A 450 -14.25 102.31 44.60
CA THR A 450 -14.62 103.62 45.11
C THR A 450 -14.27 104.68 44.07
N LEU A 451 -15.24 105.51 43.69
CA LEU A 451 -15.06 106.66 42.81
C LEU A 451 -14.59 107.88 43.65
N PRO A 452 -13.52 108.59 43.26
CA PRO A 452 -13.39 110.00 43.57
C PRO A 452 -14.21 110.81 42.55
N GLY A 453 -14.89 111.82 43.07
CA GLY A 453 -15.86 112.62 42.34
C GLY A 453 -15.28 113.68 41.41
N ASP A 454 -16.23 114.54 41.10
CA ASP A 454 -16.21 115.79 40.37
C ASP A 454 -16.36 115.76 38.84
N ALA A 455 -17.53 116.30 38.50
CA ALA A 455 -18.07 116.82 37.26
C ALA A 455 -17.23 118.05 36.76
N PRO A 456 -17.65 118.85 35.75
CA PRO A 456 -18.91 118.80 35.04
C PRO A 456 -18.86 119.10 33.52
N GLU A 457 -20.06 118.96 32.95
CA GLU A 457 -20.68 119.93 32.04
C GLU A 457 -20.48 119.85 30.51
N VAL A 458 -21.60 120.28 29.89
CA VAL A 458 -21.81 120.89 28.57
C VAL A 458 -22.21 119.97 27.43
N THR A 459 -23.51 119.71 27.23
CA THR A 459 -24.49 120.39 26.34
C THR A 459 -24.20 120.42 24.83
N THR A 460 -25.23 119.98 24.08
CA THR A 460 -25.69 120.46 22.75
C THR A 460 -24.82 120.08 21.54
N VAL A 461 -25.34 119.72 20.35
CA VAL A 461 -26.67 119.73 19.70
C VAL A 461 -26.80 118.43 18.90
#